data_AF-A0A497IIA1-F1
#
_entry.id   AF-A0A497IIA1-F1
#
_cell.length_a   1.000
_cell.length_b   1.000
_cell.length_c   1.000
_cell.angle_alpha   90.00
_cell.angle_beta   90.00
_cell.angle_gamma   90.00
#
_symmetry.space_group_name_H-M   'P 1'
#
loop_
_entity.id
_entity.type
_entity.pdbx_description
1 polymer ?
#
loop_
_entity_poly.entity_id
_entity_poly.type
_entity_poly.pdbx_seq_one_letter_code
_entity_poly.pdbx_strand_id
1 'polypeptide(L)'
;MLYYRLRVADNALKGDYNVSLKWPDGEGGWTKKYFTLRVDPERPDFVIGALRTLPERLVEDTDEALLKVEVANIGEGDAENVKARLTLPHGFNASYAYSDEDALGTINESGSKTAHFYIDTEEGLKSCEYNATITLTYKEEDDEENEYKTKTIPLKIPIKRSPYLIIESVETTPATIHPGTDANLLIRVKNTGSEEAEAVSLRVFKDSTQSFEYDEKSDFVGKLKPGEIGEALIRVEIKDDAAPKKYLIDTELRALETNTDTIVIFSRTIPLQVHPKEKTLPLLPIGAIIIAAGGAAGAYSYKKKK
;
A
#
# COMPACT_ATOMS: atom_id res chain seq x y z
N MET A 1 -25.00 -31.67 -60.73
CA MET A 1 -24.27 -31.52 -59.45
C MET A 1 -25.02 -30.51 -58.61
N LEU A 2 -25.36 -30.84 -57.36
CA LEU A 2 -25.89 -29.86 -56.40
C LEU A 2 -24.72 -29.22 -55.67
N TYR A 3 -24.72 -27.90 -55.59
CA TYR A 3 -23.76 -27.11 -54.82
C TYR A 3 -24.51 -26.53 -53.62
N TYR A 4 -23.99 -26.76 -52.42
CA TYR A 4 -24.51 -26.18 -51.19
C TYR A 4 -23.43 -25.31 -50.56
N ARG A 5 -23.82 -24.16 -50.02
CA ARG A 5 -22.94 -23.32 -49.21
C ARG A 5 -23.34 -23.50 -47.76
N LEU A 6 -22.38 -23.88 -46.92
CA LEU A 6 -22.55 -23.98 -45.48
C LEU A 6 -21.83 -22.78 -44.86
N ARG A 7 -22.51 -22.02 -43.99
CA ARG A 7 -21.88 -21.00 -43.15
C ARG A 7 -21.73 -21.59 -41.76
N VAL A 8 -20.51 -21.58 -41.24
CA VAL A 8 -20.24 -21.91 -39.84
C VAL A 8 -20.70 -20.72 -39.00
N ALA A 9 -21.35 -20.99 -37.87
CA ALA A 9 -21.78 -19.91 -36.98
C ALA A 9 -20.56 -19.19 -36.38
N ASP A 10 -20.67 -17.88 -36.20
CA ASP A 10 -19.59 -17.03 -35.68
C ASP A 10 -19.28 -17.31 -34.19
N ASN A 11 -19.97 -18.25 -33.54
CA ASN A 11 -19.68 -18.75 -32.19
C ASN A 11 -19.37 -20.25 -32.15
N ALA A 12 -19.18 -20.89 -33.31
CA ALA A 12 -18.88 -22.31 -33.36
C ALA A 12 -17.56 -22.62 -32.64
N LEU A 13 -17.57 -23.66 -31.80
CA LEU A 13 -16.38 -24.09 -31.08
C LEU A 13 -15.44 -24.82 -32.04
N LYS A 14 -14.15 -24.80 -31.72
CA LYS A 14 -13.16 -25.62 -32.43
C LYS A 14 -13.51 -27.09 -32.28
N GLY A 15 -13.53 -27.83 -33.39
CA GLY A 15 -13.75 -29.27 -33.36
C GLY A 15 -14.34 -29.84 -34.65
N ASP A 16 -14.55 -31.16 -34.63
CA ASP A 16 -15.10 -31.90 -35.75
C ASP A 16 -16.62 -32.07 -35.59
N TYR A 17 -17.37 -31.58 -36.58
CA TYR A 17 -18.83 -31.62 -36.61
C TYR A 17 -19.30 -32.59 -37.68
N ASN A 18 -20.12 -33.56 -37.28
CA ASN A 18 -20.76 -34.48 -38.21
C ASN A 18 -22.03 -33.82 -38.78
N VAL A 19 -21.96 -33.43 -40.04
CA VAL A 19 -23.08 -32.84 -40.76
C VAL A 19 -23.61 -33.88 -41.74
N SER A 20 -24.92 -33.87 -41.96
CA SER A 20 -25.57 -34.80 -42.89
C SER A 20 -26.42 -34.08 -43.91
N LEU A 21 -26.26 -34.45 -45.18
CA LEU A 21 -27.14 -34.04 -46.27
C LEU A 21 -28.20 -35.12 -46.49
N LYS A 22 -29.47 -34.72 -46.63
CA LYS A 22 -30.59 -35.64 -46.91
C LYS A 22 -31.33 -35.16 -48.16
N TRP A 23 -31.53 -36.05 -49.14
CA TRP A 23 -32.23 -35.75 -50.40
C TRP A 23 -33.10 -36.93 -50.88
N PRO A 24 -34.19 -36.69 -51.62
CA PRO A 24 -35.04 -37.76 -52.14
C PRO A 24 -34.32 -38.53 -53.25
N ASP A 25 -34.45 -39.86 -53.25
CA ASP A 25 -33.75 -40.74 -54.20
C ASP A 25 -34.48 -40.95 -55.54
N GLY A 26 -35.72 -40.46 -55.65
CA GLY A 26 -36.55 -40.60 -56.86
C GLY A 26 -37.46 -41.84 -56.87
N GLU A 27 -37.32 -42.75 -55.91
CA GLU A 27 -38.15 -43.97 -55.76
C GLU A 27 -39.10 -43.89 -54.54
N GLY A 28 -39.24 -42.69 -53.98
CA GLY A 28 -40.04 -42.43 -52.78
C GLY A 28 -39.26 -42.60 -51.46
N GLY A 29 -37.96 -42.88 -51.53
CA GLY A 29 -37.06 -42.94 -50.38
C GLY A 29 -36.20 -41.69 -50.23
N TRP A 30 -35.27 -41.76 -49.27
CA TRP A 30 -34.35 -40.68 -48.95
C TRP A 30 -32.92 -41.23 -48.82
N THR A 31 -31.98 -40.61 -49.53
CA THR A 31 -30.56 -40.84 -49.31
C THR A 31 -30.02 -39.85 -48.28
N LYS A 32 -29.18 -40.34 -47.36
CA LYS A 32 -28.47 -39.52 -46.37
C LYS A 32 -26.96 -39.75 -46.50
N LYS A 33 -26.18 -38.67 -46.61
CA LYS A 33 -24.71 -38.73 -46.63
C LYS A 33 -24.15 -37.90 -45.50
N TYR A 34 -23.21 -38.47 -44.77
CA TYR A 34 -22.49 -37.81 -43.69
C TYR A 34 -21.17 -37.25 -44.20
N PHE A 35 -20.77 -36.10 -43.65
CA PHE A 35 -19.49 -35.48 -43.86
C PHE A 35 -19.03 -34.86 -42.54
N THR A 36 -17.73 -34.96 -42.28
CA THR A 36 -17.10 -34.32 -41.13
C THR A 36 -16.62 -32.95 -41.58
N LEU A 37 -17.09 -31.90 -40.89
CA LEU A 37 -16.63 -30.53 -41.05
C LEU A 37 -15.77 -30.18 -39.85
N ARG A 38 -14.48 -29.93 -40.07
CA ARG A 38 -13.63 -29.36 -39.04
C ARG A 38 -13.85 -27.85 -38.98
N VAL A 39 -14.25 -27.36 -37.83
CA VAL A 39 -14.32 -25.94 -37.52
C VAL A 39 -13.05 -25.60 -36.76
N ASP A 40 -12.24 -24.73 -37.35
CA ASP A 40 -11.02 -24.19 -36.74
C ASP A 40 -11.09 -22.67 -36.90
N PRO A 41 -11.70 -21.95 -35.94
CA PRO A 41 -11.82 -20.51 -36.06
C PRO A 41 -10.47 -19.87 -35.72
N GLU A 42 -9.90 -19.11 -36.66
CA GLU A 42 -8.69 -18.29 -36.50
C GLU A 42 -8.98 -17.16 -35.52
N ARG A 43 -8.97 -17.47 -34.22
CA ARG A 43 -9.29 -16.53 -33.14
C ARG A 43 -8.12 -16.39 -32.18
N PRO A 44 -7.90 -15.17 -31.66
CA PRO A 44 -6.95 -14.96 -30.59
C PRO A 44 -7.42 -15.65 -29.31
N ASP A 45 -6.46 -16.18 -28.56
CA ASP A 45 -6.71 -16.75 -27.24
C ASP A 45 -5.57 -16.35 -26.31
N PHE A 46 -5.89 -15.68 -25.19
CA PHE A 46 -4.84 -15.06 -24.37
C PHE A 46 -4.51 -15.84 -23.09
N VAL A 47 -3.22 -15.85 -22.73
CA VAL A 47 -2.74 -16.34 -21.44
C VAL A 47 -1.78 -15.33 -20.81
N ILE A 48 -1.62 -15.40 -19.48
CA ILE A 48 -0.55 -14.67 -18.79
C ILE A 48 0.74 -15.47 -18.94
N GLY A 49 1.73 -14.88 -19.60
CA GLY A 49 3.06 -15.48 -19.75
C GLY A 49 3.92 -15.29 -18.50
N ALA A 50 3.97 -14.07 -17.97
CA ALA A 50 4.78 -13.71 -16.83
C ALA A 50 4.20 -12.52 -16.05
N LEU A 51 4.45 -12.50 -14.75
CA LEU A 51 4.24 -11.34 -13.88
C LEU A 51 5.59 -10.94 -13.28
N ARG A 52 5.96 -9.68 -13.42
CA ARG A 52 7.12 -9.08 -12.75
C ARG A 52 6.65 -7.84 -11.99
N THR A 53 7.26 -7.56 -10.84
CA THR A 53 6.95 -6.38 -10.03
C THR A 53 8.18 -5.48 -9.92
N LEU A 54 7.97 -4.18 -9.77
CA LEU A 54 8.99 -3.22 -9.35
C LEU A 54 8.42 -2.42 -8.18
N PRO A 55 8.94 -2.59 -6.94
CA PRO A 55 10.09 -3.42 -6.58
C PRO A 55 9.87 -4.92 -6.87
N GLU A 56 10.96 -5.67 -7.11
CA GLU A 56 10.91 -7.12 -7.41
C GLU A 56 10.29 -7.92 -6.27
N ARG A 57 10.46 -7.43 -5.04
CA ARG A 57 9.82 -7.96 -3.85
C ARG A 57 8.69 -7.00 -3.43
N LEU A 58 7.47 -7.33 -3.84
CA LEU A 58 6.28 -6.60 -3.41
C LEU A 58 5.89 -7.00 -1.99
N VAL A 59 5.63 -6.03 -1.12
CA VAL A 59 5.31 -6.21 0.30
C VAL A 59 4.06 -5.40 0.66
N GLU A 60 3.63 -5.43 1.92
CA GLU A 60 2.59 -4.52 2.44
C GLU A 60 3.08 -3.06 2.42
N ASP A 61 2.15 -2.10 2.44
CA ASP A 61 2.46 -0.67 2.50
C ASP A 61 3.48 -0.20 1.44
N THR A 62 3.28 -0.62 0.19
CA THR A 62 4.12 -0.24 -0.94
C THR A 62 3.34 0.67 -1.87
N ASP A 63 3.82 1.91 -2.02
CA ASP A 63 3.27 2.89 -2.95
C ASP A 63 3.85 2.73 -4.36
N GLU A 64 3.02 2.99 -5.37
CA GLU A 64 3.39 3.08 -6.80
C GLU A 64 4.15 1.85 -7.34
N ALA A 65 3.86 0.66 -6.83
CA ALA A 65 4.47 -0.57 -7.32
C ALA A 65 4.01 -0.87 -8.75
N LEU A 66 4.98 -1.08 -9.65
CA LEU A 66 4.72 -1.37 -11.05
C LEU A 66 4.60 -2.88 -11.28
N LEU A 67 3.42 -3.34 -11.68
CA LEU A 67 3.18 -4.69 -12.21
C LEU A 67 3.37 -4.69 -13.72
N LYS A 68 4.28 -5.55 -14.20
CA LYS A 68 4.50 -5.85 -15.61
C LYS A 68 3.93 -7.23 -15.91
N VAL A 69 2.80 -7.26 -16.62
CA VAL A 69 2.08 -8.49 -16.94
C VAL A 69 2.18 -8.79 -18.42
N GLU A 70 2.87 -9.87 -18.76
CA GLU A 70 2.95 -10.34 -20.14
C GLU A 70 1.68 -11.08 -20.53
N VAL A 71 1.03 -10.59 -21.57
CA VAL A 71 -0.14 -11.19 -22.21
C VAL A 71 0.31 -11.79 -23.53
N ALA A 72 0.21 -13.12 -23.65
CA ALA A 72 0.58 -13.86 -24.85
C ALA A 72 -0.69 -14.33 -25.58
N ASN A 73 -0.72 -14.18 -26.90
CA ASN A 73 -1.73 -14.74 -27.77
C ASN A 73 -1.29 -16.14 -28.23
N ILE A 74 -1.98 -17.17 -27.75
CA ILE A 74 -1.79 -18.58 -28.09
C ILE A 74 -2.87 -19.11 -29.04
N GLY A 75 -3.77 -18.22 -29.49
CA GLY A 75 -4.77 -18.53 -30.51
C GLY A 75 -4.18 -18.49 -31.91
N GLU A 76 -5.02 -18.78 -32.89
CA GLU A 76 -4.67 -18.89 -34.32
C GLU A 76 -5.06 -17.63 -35.13
N GLY A 77 -5.43 -16.54 -34.45
CA GLY A 77 -5.80 -15.27 -35.08
C GLY A 77 -5.23 -14.06 -34.37
N ASP A 78 -5.10 -12.95 -35.09
CA ASP A 78 -4.59 -11.68 -34.57
C ASP A 78 -5.67 -10.95 -33.74
N ALA A 79 -5.21 -10.22 -32.72
CA ALA A 79 -6.06 -9.35 -31.93
C ALA A 79 -5.65 -7.90 -32.07
N GLU A 80 -6.59 -7.05 -32.48
CA GLU A 80 -6.39 -5.62 -32.62
C GLU A 80 -6.97 -4.84 -31.45
N ASN A 81 -6.45 -3.63 -31.25
CA ASN A 81 -6.95 -2.66 -30.26
C ASN A 81 -7.09 -3.25 -28.85
N VAL A 82 -6.16 -4.14 -28.47
CA VAL A 82 -6.17 -4.82 -27.18
C VAL A 82 -5.94 -3.79 -26.08
N LYS A 83 -6.89 -3.72 -25.16
CA LYS A 83 -6.82 -2.94 -23.91
C LYS A 83 -6.93 -3.88 -22.73
N ALA A 84 -6.06 -3.74 -21.75
CA ALA A 84 -6.07 -4.51 -20.53
C ALA A 84 -6.53 -3.64 -19.36
N ARG A 85 -7.43 -4.17 -18.53
CA ARG A 85 -7.82 -3.60 -17.24
C ARG A 85 -7.54 -4.61 -16.14
N LEU A 86 -6.82 -4.19 -15.11
CA LEU A 86 -6.58 -4.96 -13.90
C LEU A 86 -7.68 -4.69 -12.87
N THR A 87 -8.36 -5.75 -12.43
CA THR A 87 -9.26 -5.68 -11.27
C THR A 87 -8.49 -6.13 -10.04
N LEU A 88 -8.31 -5.20 -9.10
CA LEU A 88 -7.52 -5.40 -7.90
C LEU A 88 -8.31 -6.10 -6.78
N PRO A 89 -7.66 -6.95 -5.97
CA PRO A 89 -8.26 -7.53 -4.77
C PRO A 89 -8.37 -6.51 -3.63
N HIS A 90 -9.08 -6.89 -2.57
CA HIS A 90 -9.14 -6.09 -1.34
C HIS A 90 -7.74 -5.84 -0.76
N GLY A 91 -7.48 -4.62 -0.32
CA GLY A 91 -6.19 -4.18 0.23
C GLY A 91 -5.16 -3.74 -0.83
N PHE A 92 -5.62 -3.57 -2.07
CA PHE A 92 -4.84 -3.07 -3.20
C PHE A 92 -5.64 -1.98 -3.88
N ASN A 93 -4.97 -0.90 -4.28
CA ASN A 93 -5.59 0.22 -4.97
C ASN A 93 -4.79 0.61 -6.21
N ALA A 94 -5.44 1.24 -7.18
CA ALA A 94 -4.74 1.89 -8.28
C ALA A 94 -4.03 3.13 -7.72
N SER A 95 -2.73 3.27 -7.97
CA SER A 95 -1.93 4.39 -7.43
C SER A 95 -2.43 5.76 -7.90
N TYR A 96 -2.98 5.82 -9.12
CA TYR A 96 -3.62 7.02 -9.65
C TYR A 96 -4.70 6.64 -10.66
N ALA A 97 -5.48 7.63 -11.11
CA ALA A 97 -6.56 7.40 -12.06
C ALA A 97 -6.05 6.68 -13.33
N TYR A 98 -6.69 5.56 -13.66
CA TYR A 98 -6.38 4.73 -14.83
C TYR A 98 -5.04 4.00 -14.78
N SER A 99 -4.35 3.95 -13.63
CA SER A 99 -3.10 3.19 -13.49
C SER A 99 -3.30 1.66 -13.45
N ASP A 100 -4.55 1.21 -13.43
CA ASP A 100 -5.00 -0.17 -13.58
C ASP A 100 -5.35 -0.51 -15.04
N GLU A 101 -5.08 0.37 -16.01
CA GLU A 101 -5.36 0.15 -17.43
C GLU A 101 -4.11 0.32 -18.31
N ASP A 102 -4.02 -0.45 -19.39
CA ASP A 102 -2.99 -0.28 -20.41
C ASP A 102 -3.52 -0.61 -21.82
N ALA A 103 -3.02 0.09 -22.84
CA ALA A 103 -3.34 -0.13 -24.25
C ALA A 103 -2.18 -0.88 -24.92
N LEU A 104 -2.39 -2.16 -25.22
CA LEU A 104 -1.36 -3.05 -25.78
C LEU A 104 -1.27 -2.96 -27.30
N GLY A 105 -2.30 -2.39 -27.95
CA GLY A 105 -2.38 -2.28 -29.41
C GLY A 105 -2.69 -3.64 -30.03
N THR A 106 -1.96 -4.00 -31.08
CA THR A 106 -2.14 -5.30 -31.74
C THR A 106 -1.25 -6.37 -31.10
N ILE A 107 -1.82 -7.54 -30.86
CA ILE A 107 -1.12 -8.76 -30.45
C ILE A 107 -1.37 -9.83 -31.52
N ASN A 108 -0.38 -10.01 -32.39
CA ASN A 108 -0.46 -11.00 -33.47
C ASN A 108 -0.52 -12.42 -32.91
N GLU A 109 -0.90 -13.38 -33.76
CA GLU A 109 -0.78 -14.81 -33.53
C GLU A 109 0.62 -15.15 -33.01
N SER A 110 0.67 -15.98 -31.96
CA SER A 110 1.91 -16.38 -31.27
C SER A 110 2.73 -15.20 -30.69
N GLY A 111 2.21 -13.97 -30.73
CA GLY A 111 2.85 -12.77 -30.20
C GLY A 111 2.54 -12.53 -28.72
N SER A 112 3.31 -11.64 -28.09
CA SER A 112 3.02 -11.16 -26.74
C SER A 112 3.24 -9.65 -26.59
N LYS A 113 2.55 -9.06 -25.62
CA LYS A 113 2.74 -7.67 -25.17
C LYS A 113 2.76 -7.63 -23.65
N THR A 114 3.38 -6.61 -23.07
CA THR A 114 3.45 -6.41 -21.62
C THR A 114 2.56 -5.23 -21.22
N ALA A 115 1.56 -5.51 -20.38
CA ALA A 115 0.76 -4.50 -19.71
C ALA A 115 1.48 -3.96 -18.47
N HIS A 116 1.36 -2.66 -18.24
CA HIS A 116 1.97 -1.95 -17.11
C HIS A 116 0.88 -1.37 -16.23
N PHE A 117 0.86 -1.77 -14.96
CA PHE A 117 -0.09 -1.27 -13.96
C PHE A 117 0.66 -0.72 -12.76
N TYR A 118 0.26 0.45 -12.25
CA TYR A 118 0.78 0.99 -10.98
C TYR A 118 -0.26 0.79 -9.89
N ILE A 119 0.16 0.13 -8.80
CA ILE A 119 -0.71 -0.25 -7.69
C ILE A 119 -0.09 0.16 -6.35
N ASP A 120 -0.95 0.40 -5.38
CA ASP A 120 -0.57 0.56 -3.98
C ASP A 120 -1.04 -0.66 -3.18
N THR A 121 -0.24 -1.09 -2.21
CA THR A 121 -0.59 -2.14 -1.26
C THR A 121 -0.83 -1.55 0.12
N GLU A 122 -1.90 -1.95 0.79
CA GLU A 122 -2.23 -1.43 2.13
C GLU A 122 -1.32 -2.03 3.23
N GLU A 123 -1.23 -1.32 4.36
CA GLU A 123 -0.64 -1.87 5.60
C GLU A 123 -1.48 -3.04 6.13
N GLY A 124 -0.81 -4.07 6.64
CA GLY A 124 -1.45 -5.23 7.28
C GLY A 124 -1.74 -6.39 6.32
N LEU A 125 -1.31 -6.29 5.05
CA LEU A 125 -1.41 -7.42 4.13
C LEU A 125 -0.56 -8.59 4.60
N LYS A 126 -1.14 -9.79 4.54
CA LYS A 126 -0.42 -11.01 4.89
C LYS A 126 0.39 -11.46 3.69
N SER A 127 1.54 -12.08 3.95
CA SER A 127 2.32 -12.74 2.90
C SER A 127 1.56 -13.93 2.33
N CYS A 128 0.95 -13.76 1.15
CA CYS A 128 0.33 -14.81 0.35
C CYS A 128 0.16 -14.36 -1.11
N GLU A 129 -0.50 -15.19 -1.92
CA GLU A 129 -0.93 -14.83 -3.26
C GLU A 129 -2.37 -14.27 -3.22
N TYR A 130 -2.56 -13.04 -3.69
CA TYR A 130 -3.85 -12.40 -3.80
C TYR A 130 -4.42 -12.57 -5.22
N ASN A 131 -5.70 -12.93 -5.29
CA ASN A 131 -6.37 -13.18 -6.57
C ASN A 131 -6.85 -11.87 -7.18
N ALA A 132 -6.29 -11.52 -8.34
CA ALA A 132 -6.72 -10.43 -9.20
C ALA A 132 -7.25 -11.01 -10.53
N THR A 133 -7.80 -10.15 -11.38
CA THR A 133 -8.14 -10.54 -12.75
C THR A 133 -7.71 -9.46 -13.73
N ILE A 134 -7.30 -9.88 -14.94
CA ILE A 134 -7.11 -8.97 -16.06
C ILE A 134 -8.27 -9.20 -17.02
N THR A 135 -8.99 -8.13 -17.34
CA THR A 135 -9.99 -8.12 -18.40
C THR A 135 -9.40 -7.47 -19.63
N LEU A 136 -9.24 -8.25 -20.69
CA LEU A 136 -8.86 -7.79 -22.01
C LEU A 136 -10.10 -7.41 -22.79
N THR A 137 -10.05 -6.29 -23.49
CA THR A 137 -11.03 -5.88 -24.50
C THR A 137 -10.29 -5.74 -25.84
N TYR A 138 -10.75 -6.42 -26.88
CA TYR A 138 -10.04 -6.52 -28.16
C TYR A 138 -11.01 -6.68 -29.33
N LYS A 139 -10.50 -6.54 -30.55
CA LYS A 139 -11.18 -6.91 -31.80
C LYS A 139 -10.42 -8.05 -32.48
N GLU A 140 -11.14 -8.95 -33.13
CA GLU A 140 -10.52 -9.95 -34.01
C GLU A 140 -10.32 -9.32 -35.40
N GLU A 141 -9.21 -9.61 -36.08
CA GLU A 141 -8.87 -9.01 -37.38
C GLU A 141 -9.96 -9.27 -38.44
N ASP A 142 -10.48 -10.49 -38.51
CA ASP A 142 -11.47 -10.92 -39.50
C ASP A 142 -12.94 -10.72 -39.06
N ASP A 143 -13.18 -9.93 -38.00
CA ASP A 143 -14.54 -9.66 -37.54
C ASP A 143 -15.23 -8.59 -38.39
N GLU A 144 -16.06 -9.03 -39.35
CA GLU A 144 -16.87 -8.16 -40.22
C GLU A 144 -17.76 -7.19 -39.41
N GLU A 145 -18.22 -7.58 -38.22
CA GLU A 145 -19.09 -6.77 -37.37
C GLU A 145 -18.30 -5.72 -36.55
N ASN A 146 -16.97 -5.81 -36.53
CA ASN A 146 -16.07 -4.89 -35.84
C ASN A 146 -16.37 -4.77 -34.32
N GLU A 147 -16.88 -5.83 -33.71
CA GLU A 147 -17.33 -5.83 -32.32
C GLU A 147 -16.15 -5.99 -31.35
N TYR A 148 -16.30 -5.40 -30.16
CA TYR A 148 -15.34 -5.62 -29.09
C TYR A 148 -15.69 -6.88 -28.31
N LYS A 149 -14.72 -7.79 -28.20
CA LYS A 149 -14.81 -8.99 -27.38
C LYS A 149 -14.05 -8.79 -26.08
N THR A 150 -14.45 -9.55 -25.06
CA THR A 150 -13.80 -9.52 -23.75
C THR A 150 -13.30 -10.89 -23.33
N LYS A 151 -12.14 -10.91 -22.68
CA LYS A 151 -11.61 -12.11 -22.02
C LYS A 151 -11.08 -11.76 -20.64
N THR A 152 -11.54 -12.47 -19.62
CA THR A 152 -11.04 -12.33 -18.26
C THR A 152 -10.08 -13.45 -17.93
N ILE A 153 -8.89 -13.12 -17.45
CA ILE A 153 -7.82 -14.06 -17.11
C ILE A 153 -7.47 -13.88 -15.63
N PRO A 154 -7.39 -14.96 -14.83
CA PRO A 154 -6.97 -14.85 -13.44
C PRO A 154 -5.49 -14.45 -13.37
N LEU A 155 -5.16 -13.58 -12.41
CA LEU A 155 -3.81 -13.17 -12.07
C LEU A 155 -3.59 -13.36 -10.58
N LYS A 156 -2.41 -13.83 -10.18
CA LYS A 156 -2.03 -13.92 -8.76
C LYS A 156 -0.94 -12.92 -8.46
N ILE A 157 -1.21 -11.99 -7.55
CA ILE A 157 -0.25 -10.98 -7.11
C ILE A 157 0.40 -11.48 -5.81
N PRO A 158 1.72 -11.76 -5.79
CA PRO A 158 2.38 -12.27 -4.60
C PRO A 158 2.81 -11.13 -3.67
N ILE A 159 2.35 -11.16 -2.42
CA ILE A 159 2.93 -10.37 -1.33
C ILE A 159 3.95 -11.23 -0.61
N LYS A 160 5.18 -10.72 -0.51
CA LYS A 160 6.31 -11.42 0.12
C LYS A 160 6.38 -11.07 1.61
N ARG A 161 7.00 -11.95 2.38
CA ARG A 161 7.25 -11.70 3.80
C ARG A 161 8.29 -10.58 3.94
N SER A 162 8.08 -9.68 4.90
CA SER A 162 8.94 -8.53 5.21
C SER A 162 8.79 -8.14 6.69
N PRO A 163 9.81 -7.59 7.36
CA PRO A 163 9.60 -6.86 8.59
C PRO A 163 8.83 -5.57 8.29
N TYR A 164 8.07 -5.10 9.28
CA TYR A 164 7.36 -3.82 9.19
C TYR A 164 7.32 -3.21 10.60
N LEU A 165 7.94 -2.04 10.76
CA LEU A 165 8.15 -1.44 12.07
C LEU A 165 7.22 -0.26 12.31
N ILE A 166 6.57 -0.26 13.48
CA ILE A 166 5.70 0.83 13.93
C ILE A 166 6.13 1.33 15.30
N ILE A 167 5.72 2.56 15.62
CA ILE A 167 5.81 3.09 16.98
C ILE A 167 4.51 2.71 17.69
N GLU A 168 4.59 1.82 18.67
CA GLU A 168 3.42 1.36 19.41
C GLU A 168 3.02 2.38 20.50
N SER A 169 3.99 2.97 21.19
CA SER A 169 3.74 3.98 22.22
C SER A 169 4.96 4.85 22.50
N VAL A 170 4.71 6.02 23.08
CA VAL A 170 5.75 6.94 23.56
C VAL A 170 5.39 7.41 24.96
N GLU A 171 6.27 7.16 25.91
CA GLU A 171 6.15 7.59 27.30
C GLU A 171 7.17 8.68 27.59
N THR A 172 6.78 9.68 28.39
CA THR A 172 7.64 10.82 28.73
C THR A 172 7.95 10.86 30.21
N THR A 173 9.20 11.18 30.54
CA THR A 173 9.64 11.43 31.93
C THR A 173 10.42 12.75 31.98
N PRO A 174 9.90 13.80 32.64
CA PRO A 174 8.63 13.84 33.39
C PRO A 174 7.40 13.70 32.47
N ALA A 175 6.28 13.24 33.03
CA ALA A 175 5.03 13.03 32.29
C ALA A 175 4.39 14.32 31.75
N THR A 176 4.79 15.47 32.30
CA THR A 176 4.39 16.79 31.82
C THR A 176 5.66 17.58 31.55
N ILE A 177 5.82 18.01 30.31
CA ILE A 177 7.03 18.66 29.83
C ILE A 177 6.77 20.16 29.71
N HIS A 178 7.69 20.98 30.23
CA HIS A 178 7.61 22.44 30.22
C HIS A 178 8.82 23.04 29.50
N PRO A 179 8.75 24.30 29.05
CA PRO A 179 9.91 25.01 28.54
C PRO A 179 10.99 25.17 29.63
N GLY A 180 12.24 24.92 29.28
CA GLY A 180 13.39 24.98 30.19
C GLY A 180 13.63 23.69 31.00
N THR A 181 13.02 22.57 30.63
CA THR A 181 13.20 21.28 31.32
C THR A 181 13.73 20.21 30.36
N ASP A 182 14.49 19.26 30.90
CA ASP A 182 14.86 18.04 30.21
C ASP A 182 13.74 16.99 30.29
N ALA A 183 13.61 16.19 29.23
CA ALA A 183 12.70 15.07 29.20
C ALA A 183 13.31 13.84 28.51
N ASN A 184 12.94 12.68 29.00
CA ASN A 184 13.22 11.39 28.39
C ASN A 184 11.99 10.91 27.62
N LEU A 185 12.17 10.51 26.37
CA LEU A 185 11.16 9.88 25.53
C LEU A 185 11.49 8.39 25.43
N LEU A 186 10.73 7.55 26.14
CA LEU A 186 10.80 6.09 26.00
C LEU A 186 9.87 5.67 24.86
N ILE A 187 10.45 5.26 23.74
CA ILE A 187 9.73 4.93 22.52
C ILE A 187 9.69 3.43 22.36
N ARG A 188 8.48 2.86 22.35
CA ARG A 188 8.28 1.42 22.11
C ARG A 188 8.06 1.16 20.63
N VAL A 189 8.97 0.41 20.03
CA VAL A 189 8.96 0.03 18.62
C VAL A 189 8.51 -1.42 18.50
N LYS A 190 7.54 -1.68 17.64
CA LYS A 190 6.99 -3.02 17.40
C LYS A 190 7.23 -3.45 15.96
N ASN A 191 7.56 -4.72 15.78
CA ASN A 191 7.54 -5.34 14.46
C ASN A 191 6.17 -5.99 14.22
N THR A 192 5.34 -5.39 13.37
CA THR A 192 4.05 -5.95 12.94
C THR A 192 4.12 -6.76 11.66
N GLY A 193 5.28 -6.72 10.98
CA GLY A 193 5.54 -7.49 9.77
C GLY A 193 5.65 -9.00 10.02
N SER A 194 5.85 -9.73 8.92
CA SER A 194 5.88 -11.19 8.90
C SER A 194 7.29 -11.78 8.91
N GLU A 195 8.33 -10.96 8.84
CA GLU A 195 9.73 -11.34 9.04
C GLU A 195 10.36 -10.62 10.22
N GLU A 196 11.46 -11.19 10.69
CA GLU A 196 12.28 -10.63 11.74
C GLU A 196 13.10 -9.43 11.24
N ALA A 197 13.27 -8.45 12.12
CA ALA A 197 14.06 -7.24 11.89
C ALA A 197 15.31 -7.30 12.78
N GLU A 198 16.49 -7.29 12.16
CA GLU A 198 17.78 -7.26 12.85
C GLU A 198 18.33 -5.84 12.95
N ALA A 199 19.14 -5.60 13.97
CA ALA A 199 19.81 -4.32 14.19
C ALA A 199 18.87 -3.09 14.08
N VAL A 200 17.65 -3.22 14.60
CA VAL A 200 16.67 -2.16 14.66
C VAL A 200 17.24 -0.97 15.41
N SER A 201 17.21 0.19 14.78
CA SER A 201 17.62 1.45 15.35
C SER A 201 16.57 2.51 15.07
N LEU A 202 16.44 3.44 16.01
CA LEU A 202 15.56 4.59 15.91
C LEU A 202 16.42 5.83 15.78
N ARG A 203 16.04 6.73 14.87
CA ARG A 203 16.64 8.06 14.73
C ARG A 203 15.57 9.13 14.70
N VAL A 204 15.76 10.19 15.46
CA VAL A 204 14.92 11.39 15.42
C VAL A 204 15.58 12.49 14.60
N PHE A 205 14.77 13.24 13.87
CA PHE A 205 15.19 14.42 13.13
C PHE A 205 14.65 15.67 13.78
N LYS A 206 15.52 16.67 13.85
CA LYS A 206 15.18 17.99 14.34
C LYS A 206 14.84 18.90 13.17
N ASP A 207 13.68 19.54 13.23
CA ASP A 207 13.36 20.67 12.38
C ASP A 207 13.95 21.96 12.99
N SER A 208 14.47 22.85 12.14
CA SER A 208 15.07 24.13 12.57
C SER A 208 14.10 25.05 13.35
N THR A 209 12.80 24.87 13.17
CA THR A 209 11.73 25.61 13.84
C THR A 209 11.36 25.05 15.22
N GLN A 210 11.93 23.90 15.60
CA GLN A 210 11.68 23.27 16.89
C GLN A 210 12.55 23.89 17.99
N SER A 211 11.90 24.35 19.07
CA SER A 211 12.53 24.93 20.25
C SER A 211 12.96 23.86 21.27
N PHE A 212 13.65 22.82 20.81
CA PHE A 212 14.29 21.83 21.67
C PHE A 212 15.55 21.27 21.01
N GLU A 213 16.48 20.76 21.81
CA GLU A 213 17.69 20.08 21.37
C GLU A 213 17.64 18.61 21.80
N TYR A 214 18.36 17.76 21.08
CA TYR A 214 18.52 16.35 21.43
C TYR A 214 19.96 16.12 21.87
N ASP A 215 20.15 15.48 23.03
CA ASP A 215 21.49 15.02 23.45
C ASP A 215 22.01 13.95 22.50
N GLU A 216 21.17 12.94 22.27
CA GLU A 216 21.39 11.83 21.36
C GLU A 216 20.19 11.70 20.44
N LYS A 217 20.45 11.67 19.13
CA LYS A 217 19.42 11.63 18.09
C LYS A 217 19.05 10.22 17.67
N SER A 218 19.65 9.20 18.28
CA SER A 218 19.42 7.82 17.88
C SER A 218 19.71 6.87 19.03
N ASP A 219 19.00 5.76 19.04
CA ASP A 219 19.24 4.65 19.97
C ASP A 219 19.00 3.30 19.27
N PHE A 220 19.60 2.24 19.80
CA PHE A 220 19.43 0.88 19.30
C PHE A 220 18.31 0.16 20.04
N VAL A 221 17.32 -0.30 19.27
CA VAL A 221 16.24 -1.15 19.78
C VAL A 221 16.68 -2.61 19.84
N GLY A 222 17.56 -3.03 18.91
CA GLY A 222 18.08 -4.39 18.85
C GLY A 222 17.33 -5.25 17.84
N LYS A 223 17.04 -6.51 18.18
CA LYS A 223 16.42 -7.47 17.27
C LYS A 223 14.94 -7.65 17.64
N LEU A 224 14.05 -7.62 16.64
CA LEU A 224 12.60 -7.74 16.83
C LEU A 224 12.01 -8.82 15.92
N LYS A 225 11.53 -9.92 16.51
CA LYS A 225 10.72 -10.92 15.79
C LYS A 225 9.31 -10.38 15.48
N PRO A 226 8.56 -11.03 14.58
CA PRO A 226 7.15 -10.71 14.38
C PRO A 226 6.37 -10.66 15.71
N GLY A 227 5.75 -9.51 15.97
CA GLY A 227 4.97 -9.22 17.18
C GLY A 227 5.75 -8.74 18.40
N GLU A 228 7.09 -8.79 18.39
CA GLU A 228 7.91 -8.33 19.51
C GLU A 228 8.01 -6.80 19.56
N ILE A 229 8.22 -6.29 20.78
CA ILE A 229 8.36 -4.88 21.11
C ILE A 229 9.73 -4.68 21.74
N GLY A 230 10.44 -3.65 21.30
CA GLY A 230 11.67 -3.17 21.92
C GLY A 230 11.57 -1.69 22.25
N GLU A 231 12.51 -1.19 23.04
CA GLU A 231 12.50 0.18 23.55
C GLU A 231 13.73 0.95 23.05
N ALA A 232 13.53 2.23 22.74
CA ALA A 232 14.58 3.20 22.47
C ALA A 232 14.37 4.43 23.36
N LEU A 233 15.46 5.01 23.86
CA LEU A 233 15.43 6.18 24.74
C LEU A 233 16.02 7.40 24.04
N ILE A 234 15.23 8.45 23.88
CA ILE A 234 15.69 9.73 23.35
C ILE A 234 15.62 10.79 24.44
N ARG A 235 16.73 11.49 24.68
CA ARG A 235 16.81 12.63 25.60
C ARG A 235 16.60 13.93 24.85
N VAL A 236 15.74 14.79 25.37
CA VAL A 236 15.40 16.08 24.76
C VAL A 236 15.48 17.20 25.80
N GLU A 237 16.19 18.27 25.48
CA GLU A 237 16.25 19.51 26.25
C GLU A 237 15.26 20.51 25.63
N ILE A 238 14.24 20.92 26.37
CA ILE A 238 13.26 21.89 25.89
C ILE A 238 13.75 23.30 26.18
N LYS A 239 13.87 24.14 25.14
CA LYS A 239 14.32 25.53 25.31
C LYS A 239 13.32 26.33 26.13
N ASP A 240 13.83 27.33 26.84
CA ASP A 240 13.04 28.22 27.70
C ASP A 240 11.95 29.00 26.96
N ASP A 241 12.16 29.27 25.67
CA ASP A 241 11.28 30.01 24.78
C ASP A 241 10.32 29.10 23.99
N ALA A 242 10.33 27.78 24.25
CA ALA A 242 9.47 26.84 23.55
C ALA A 242 8.00 27.20 23.74
N ALA A 243 7.29 27.37 22.62
CA ALA A 243 5.86 27.62 22.63
C ALA A 243 5.12 26.40 23.21
N PRO A 244 4.12 26.57 24.09
CA PRO A 244 3.27 25.48 24.54
C PRO A 244 2.38 24.98 23.42
N LYS A 245 2.74 23.83 22.83
CA LYS A 245 1.98 23.19 21.74
C LYS A 245 2.39 21.73 21.61
N LYS A 246 1.68 21.02 20.73
CA LYS A 246 2.05 19.70 20.25
C LYS A 246 3.07 19.85 19.13
N TYR A 247 4.29 19.37 19.36
CA TYR A 247 5.32 19.24 18.34
C TYR A 247 5.24 17.86 17.70
N LEU A 248 5.55 17.79 16.41
CA LEU A 248 5.65 16.54 15.66
C LEU A 248 7.14 16.29 15.41
N ILE A 249 7.62 15.13 15.83
CA ILE A 249 9.01 14.71 15.70
C ILE A 249 9.08 13.67 14.61
N ASP A 250 9.80 13.99 13.54
CA ASP A 250 10.06 13.05 12.47
C ASP A 250 11.05 12.00 12.96
N THR A 251 10.65 10.75 12.85
CA THR A 251 11.36 9.59 13.37
C THR A 251 11.54 8.58 12.26
N GLU A 252 12.73 8.02 12.15
CA GLU A 252 13.07 6.99 11.19
C GLU A 252 13.48 5.73 11.95
N LEU A 253 12.83 4.62 11.60
CA LEU A 253 13.20 3.30 12.05
C LEU A 253 13.98 2.64 10.93
N ARG A 254 15.18 2.14 11.23
CA ARG A 254 15.98 1.37 10.28
C ARG A 254 16.17 -0.03 10.80
N ALA A 255 16.12 -1.02 9.92
CA ALA A 255 16.46 -2.39 10.25
C ALA A 255 17.10 -3.11 9.07
N LEU A 256 17.89 -4.13 9.39
CA LEU A 256 18.35 -5.13 8.45
C LEU A 256 17.31 -6.27 8.42
N GLU A 257 16.81 -6.61 7.25
CA GLU A 257 15.88 -7.74 7.11
C GLU A 257 16.64 -9.08 7.22
N THR A 258 16.21 -9.97 8.12
CA THR A 258 16.91 -11.23 8.40
C THR A 258 17.12 -12.07 7.13
N ASN A 259 18.28 -12.69 7.00
CA ASN A 259 18.69 -13.51 5.85
C ASN A 259 18.75 -12.73 4.52
N THR A 260 18.78 -11.41 4.58
CA THR A 260 18.99 -10.53 3.44
C THR A 260 20.02 -9.46 3.80
N ASP A 261 20.64 -8.84 2.80
CA ASP A 261 21.46 -7.63 2.99
C ASP A 261 20.62 -6.35 2.78
N THR A 262 19.29 -6.46 2.91
CA THR A 262 18.36 -5.36 2.64
C THR A 262 18.14 -4.50 3.88
N ILE A 263 18.41 -3.20 3.75
CA ILE A 263 18.05 -2.22 4.78
C ILE A 263 16.66 -1.69 4.47
N VAL A 264 15.73 -1.85 5.41
CA VAL A 264 14.40 -1.27 5.37
C VAL A 264 14.34 -0.02 6.25
N ILE A 265 13.59 0.99 5.78
CA ILE A 265 13.47 2.28 6.43
C ILE A 265 11.99 2.63 6.55
N PHE A 266 11.55 3.01 7.74
CA PHE A 266 10.18 3.41 8.02
C PHE A 266 10.16 4.81 8.62
N SER A 267 9.45 5.73 7.98
CA SER A 267 9.20 7.07 8.51
C SER A 267 7.95 7.05 9.39
N ARG A 268 8.08 7.62 10.59
CA ARG A 268 7.04 7.71 11.62
C ARG A 268 7.07 9.10 12.26
N THR A 269 5.97 9.49 12.87
CA THR A 269 5.87 10.78 13.55
C THR A 269 5.51 10.59 15.02
N ILE A 270 6.34 11.10 15.91
CA ILE A 270 6.09 11.08 17.35
C ILE A 270 5.52 12.43 17.80
N PRO A 271 4.38 12.45 18.49
CA PRO A 271 3.88 13.67 19.11
C PRO A 271 4.60 13.98 20.44
N LEU A 272 5.07 15.20 20.60
CA LEU A 272 5.62 15.71 21.86
C LEU A 272 4.77 16.89 22.36
N GLN A 273 4.09 16.72 23.49
CA GLN A 273 3.25 17.78 24.07
C GLN A 273 4.06 18.63 25.05
N VAL A 274 4.21 19.92 24.75
CA VAL A 274 4.81 20.90 25.67
C VAL A 274 3.69 21.73 26.30
N HIS A 275 3.69 21.82 27.63
CA HIS A 275 2.71 22.55 28.42
C HIS A 275 3.22 23.95 28.79
N PRO A 276 2.33 24.92 29.08
CA PRO A 276 2.73 26.23 29.56
C PRO A 276 3.60 26.11 30.82
N LYS A 277 4.56 27.03 30.99
CA LYS A 277 5.30 27.13 32.26
C LYS A 277 4.29 27.28 33.42
N GLU A 278 4.51 26.54 34.50
CA GLU A 278 3.72 26.74 35.70
C GLU A 278 3.89 28.18 36.21
N LYS A 279 2.78 28.85 36.49
CA LYS A 279 2.83 30.17 37.12
C LYS A 279 3.25 29.97 38.58
N THR A 280 4.51 30.22 38.87
CA THR A 280 4.96 30.41 40.25
C THR A 280 4.30 31.66 40.81
N LEU A 281 3.22 31.48 41.58
CA LEU A 281 2.68 32.56 42.40
C LEU A 281 3.77 32.95 43.41
N PRO A 282 4.20 34.22 43.46
CA PRO A 282 5.19 34.63 44.45
C PRO A 282 4.61 34.34 45.84
N LEU A 283 5.35 33.60 46.67
CA LEU A 283 5.04 33.54 48.10
C LEU A 283 5.13 34.98 48.61
N LEU A 284 3.98 35.61 48.84
CA LEU A 284 3.96 36.86 49.59
C LEU A 284 4.59 36.56 50.96
N PRO A 285 5.64 37.29 51.38
CA PRO A 285 6.22 37.07 52.68
C PRO A 285 5.13 37.33 53.73
N ILE A 286 4.67 36.26 54.37
CA ILE A 286 3.60 36.31 55.38
C ILE A 286 3.95 37.32 56.49
N GLY A 287 5.25 37.51 56.76
CA GLY A 287 5.75 38.53 57.69
C GLY A 287 5.39 39.98 57.33
N ALA A 288 5.33 40.35 56.05
CA ALA A 288 4.99 41.71 55.64
C ALA A 288 3.49 42.02 55.82
N ILE A 289 2.62 41.02 55.61
CA ILE A 289 1.17 41.16 55.80
C ILE A 289 0.84 41.29 57.30
N ILE A 290 1.49 40.53 58.17
CA ILE A 290 1.27 40.59 59.62
C ILE A 290 1.77 41.94 60.19
N ILE A 291 2.92 42.45 59.74
CA ILE A 291 3.44 43.76 60.19
C ILE A 291 2.55 44.90 59.70
N ALA A 292 2.05 44.84 58.46
CA ALA A 292 1.12 45.84 57.94
C ALA A 292 -0.24 45.82 58.69
N ALA A 293 -0.77 44.64 58.98
CA ALA A 293 -2.01 44.50 59.75
C ALA A 293 -1.85 44.94 61.21
N GLY A 294 -0.74 44.58 61.86
CA GLY A 294 -0.41 45.00 63.22
C GLY A 294 -0.16 46.51 63.33
N GLY A 295 0.52 47.09 62.34
CA GLY A 295 0.75 48.54 62.25
C GLY A 295 -0.54 49.33 62.05
N ALA A 296 -1.46 48.85 61.20
CA ALA A 296 -2.76 49.45 60.99
C ALA A 296 -3.66 49.38 62.24
N ALA A 297 -3.68 48.22 62.93
CA ALA A 297 -4.44 48.05 64.17
C ALA A 297 -3.87 48.92 65.33
N GLY A 298 -2.54 49.04 65.40
CA GLY A 298 -1.85 49.92 66.35
C GLY A 298 -2.15 51.40 66.10
N ALA A 299 -2.09 51.84 64.85
CA ALA A 299 -2.39 53.22 64.46
C ALA A 299 -3.87 53.59 64.68
N TYR A 300 -4.80 52.67 64.40
CA TYR A 300 -6.23 52.87 64.66
C TYR A 300 -6.53 52.99 66.16
N SER A 301 -5.89 52.16 66.98
CA SER A 301 -6.06 52.20 68.44
C SER A 301 -5.47 53.47 69.07
N TYR A 302 -4.36 53.99 68.52
CA TYR A 302 -3.75 55.24 68.99
C TYR A 302 -4.60 56.47 68.65
N LYS A 303 -5.27 56.48 67.50
CA LYS A 303 -6.15 57.59 67.07
C LYS A 303 -7.46 57.67 67.86
N LYS A 304 -7.89 56.59 68.52
CA LYS A 304 -9.13 56.53 69.32
C LYS A 304 -8.94 56.93 70.79
N LYS A 305 -7.68 57.08 71.25
CA LYS A 305 -7.32 57.45 72.63
C LYS A 305 -6.89 58.92 72.80
N LYS A 306 -7.00 59.73 71.75
CA LYS A 306 -6.76 61.17 71.74
C LYS A 306 -8.05 61.87 71.37
#